data_AF-A0A4Z0BQG4-F1
#
_entry.id   AF-A0A4Z0BQG4-F1
#
_cell.length_a   1.000
_cell.length_b   1.000
_cell.length_c   1.000
_cell.angle_alpha   90.00
_cell.angle_beta   90.00
_cell.angle_gamma   90.00
#
_symmetry.space_group_name_H-M   'P 1'
#
loop_
_entity.id
_entity.type
_entity.pdbx_description
1 polymer ?
#
loop_
_entity_poly.entity_id
_entity_poly.type
_entity_poly.pdbx_seq_one_letter_code
_entity_poly.pdbx_strand_id
1 'polypeptide(L)' 'MIARVLIATFALAALAGCADREQTATGVKSDQPSFAGTGAPAPYALADWKQGDKASWEQQLRARTQRQNEYVRVNQQ' A
#
# COMPACT_ATOMS: atom_id res chain seq x y z
N MET A 1 -23.55 -11.58 -47.53
CA MET A 1 -23.38 -12.53 -46.41
C MET A 1 -22.14 -12.23 -45.57
N ILE A 2 -20.95 -12.10 -46.17
CA ILE A 2 -19.68 -11.87 -45.47
C ILE A 2 -19.69 -10.66 -44.51
N ALA A 3 -20.21 -9.51 -44.94
CA ALA A 3 -20.27 -8.30 -44.11
C ALA A 3 -21.11 -8.47 -42.83
N ARG A 4 -22.19 -9.26 -42.87
CA ARG A 4 -23.04 -9.52 -41.69
C ARG A 4 -22.35 -10.43 -40.68
N VAL A 5 -21.55 -11.38 -41.17
CA VAL A 5 -20.75 -12.27 -40.33
C VAL A 5 -19.67 -11.47 -39.59
N LEU A 6 -18.99 -10.55 -40.29
CA LEU A 6 -17.95 -9.71 -39.69
C LEU A 6 -18.49 -8.75 -38.61
N ILE A 7 -19.67 -8.18 -38.81
CA ILE A 7 -20.31 -7.31 -37.81
C ILE A 7 -20.71 -8.13 -36.57
N ALA A 8 -21.25 -9.33 -36.76
CA ALA A 8 -21.67 -10.19 -35.66
C ALA A 8 -20.48 -10.67 -34.80
N THR A 9 -19.36 -11.06 -35.43
CA THR A 9 -18.16 -11.47 -34.69
C THR A 9 -17.54 -10.31 -33.91
N PHE A 10 -17.52 -9.10 -34.46
CA PHE A 10 -17.00 -7.93 -33.77
C PHE A 10 -17.86 -7.53 -32.56
N ALA A 11 -19.19 -7.62 -32.69
CA ALA A 11 -20.12 -7.36 -31.60
C ALA A 11 -19.93 -8.36 -30.43
N LEU A 12 -19.71 -9.64 -30.73
CA LEU A 12 -19.45 -10.66 -29.71
C LEU A 12 -18.10 -10.45 -29.01
N ALA A 13 -17.06 -10.05 -29.73
CA ALA A 13 -15.75 -9.74 -29.16
C ALA A 13 -15.79 -8.52 -28.23
N ALA A 14 -16.60 -7.51 -28.55
CA ALA A 14 -16.76 -6.31 -27.71
C ALA A 14 -17.43 -6.61 -26.36
N LEU A 15 -18.31 -7.62 -26.28
CA LEU A 15 -18.95 -8.04 -25.03
C LEU A 15 -18.04 -8.85 -24.10
N ALA A 16 -16.90 -9.37 -24.60
CA ALA A 16 -15.96 -10.14 -23.80
C ALA A 16 -15.20 -9.29 -22.75
N GLY A 17 -15.26 -7.95 -22.84
CA GLY A 17 -14.62 -7.04 -21.87
C GLY A 17 -15.27 -7.04 -20.48
N CYS A 18 -16.47 -7.62 -20.31
CA CYS A 18 -17.11 -7.78 -19.00
C CYS A 18 -16.90 -9.18 -18.39
N ALA A 19 -16.19 -10.09 -19.07
CA ALA A 19 -15.94 -11.45 -18.62
C ALA A 19 -14.67 -11.56 -17.77
N ASP A 20 -14.41 -10.58 -16.90
CA ASP A 20 -13.38 -10.73 -15.89
C ASP A 20 -13.74 -11.91 -14.98
N ARG A 21 -12.74 -12.73 -14.65
CA ARG A 21 -12.93 -13.72 -13.59
C ARG A 21 -13.29 -12.99 -12.31
N GLU A 22 -14.20 -13.56 -11.53
CA GLU A 22 -14.47 -13.10 -10.18
C GLU A 22 -13.13 -12.90 -9.45
N GLN A 23 -12.85 -11.67 -8.99
CA GLN A 23 -11.76 -11.42 -8.06
C GLN A 23 -12.17 -12.02 -6.71
N THR A 24 -12.07 -13.34 -6.60
CA THR A 24 -12.25 -14.05 -5.35
C THR A 24 -10.98 -13.86 -4.51
N ALA A 25 -10.85 -12.68 -3.89
CA ALA A 25 -9.94 -12.56 -2.76
C ALA A 25 -10.48 -13.47 -1.65
N THR A 26 -9.96 -14.69 -1.57
CA THR A 26 -10.34 -15.63 -0.52
C THR A 26 -9.57 -15.28 0.75
N GLY A 27 -10.23 -14.59 1.69
CA GLY A 27 -9.71 -14.29 3.02
C GLY A 27 -9.16 -12.87 3.18
N VAL A 28 -9.11 -12.42 4.44
CA VAL A 28 -8.45 -11.16 4.84
C VAL A 28 -7.00 -11.47 5.16
N LYS A 29 -6.06 -10.88 4.41
CA LYS A 29 -4.65 -10.90 4.80
C LYS A 29 -4.47 -9.93 5.97
N SER A 30 -4.00 -10.43 7.11
CA SER A 30 -3.53 -9.55 8.18
C SER A 30 -2.28 -8.82 7.71
N ASP A 31 -2.26 -7.51 7.93
CA ASP A 31 -1.07 -6.70 7.69
C ASP A 31 0.07 -7.15 8.60
N GLN A 32 1.30 -6.96 8.10
CA GLN A 32 2.49 -7.13 8.91
C GLN A 32 2.65 -5.92 9.85
N PRO A 33 3.26 -6.11 11.04
CA PRO A 33 3.57 -4.99 11.91
C PRO A 33 4.42 -3.95 11.19
N SER A 34 4.13 -2.66 11.38
CA SER A 34 4.85 -1.56 10.72
C SER A 34 6.36 -1.56 11.00
N PHE A 35 6.77 -1.98 12.19
CA PHE A 35 8.19 -2.11 12.58
C PHE A 35 8.89 -3.28 11.88
N ALA A 36 8.17 -4.19 11.20
CA ALA A 36 8.77 -5.26 10.42
C ALA A 36 9.50 -4.74 9.17
N GLY A 37 9.30 -3.47 8.79
CA GLY A 37 9.95 -2.84 7.64
C GLY A 37 9.56 -3.44 6.30
N THR A 38 10.28 -3.03 5.24
CA THR A 38 9.91 -3.34 3.85
C THR A 38 10.60 -4.59 3.29
N GLY A 39 11.36 -5.34 4.09
CA GLY A 39 12.08 -6.53 3.62
C GLY A 39 13.28 -6.26 2.71
N ALA A 40 13.59 -4.98 2.46
CA ALA A 40 14.71 -4.52 1.66
C ALA A 40 15.37 -3.31 2.36
N PRO A 41 16.64 -2.98 2.06
CA PRO A 41 17.25 -1.75 2.55
C PRO A 41 16.36 -0.56 2.16
N ALA A 42 15.72 0.06 3.14
CA ALA A 42 14.88 1.22 2.91
C ALA A 42 15.80 2.45 2.86
N PRO A 43 16.00 3.10 1.70
CA PRO A 43 16.91 4.25 1.59
C PRO A 43 16.45 5.47 2.41
N TYR A 44 15.20 5.45 2.88
CA TYR A 44 14.56 6.45 3.73
C TYR A 44 14.47 6.02 5.20
N ALA A 45 14.99 4.84 5.56
CA ALA A 45 15.10 4.45 6.97
C ALA A 45 16.14 5.35 7.66
N LEU A 46 15.83 5.73 8.90
CA LEU A 46 16.80 6.42 9.75
C LEU A 46 17.95 5.47 10.08
N ALA A 47 19.19 5.98 10.06
CA ALA A 47 20.40 5.17 10.27
C ALA A 47 20.38 4.36 11.58
N ASP A 48 19.76 4.93 12.63
CA ASP A 48 19.72 4.32 13.96
C ASP A 48 18.54 3.35 14.17
N TRP A 49 17.75 3.09 13.12
CA TRP A 49 16.65 2.12 13.17
C TRP A 49 16.96 0.88 12.31
N LYS A 50 16.70 -0.30 12.87
CA LYS A 50 16.89 -1.60 12.21
C LYS A 50 15.54 -2.29 12.01
N GLN A 51 15.42 -3.00 10.90
CA GLN A 51 14.23 -3.77 10.57
C GLN A 51 13.88 -4.75 11.71
N GLY A 52 12.62 -4.76 12.14
CA GLY A 52 12.14 -5.61 13.23
C GLY A 52 12.33 -5.01 14.63
N ASP A 53 13.11 -3.94 14.80
CA ASP A 53 13.29 -3.28 16.08
C ASP A 53 12.08 -2.39 16.41
N LYS A 54 11.13 -2.96 17.15
CA LYS A 54 9.93 -2.27 17.62
C LYS A 54 10.25 -1.10 18.56
N ALA A 55 11.19 -1.26 19.48
CA ALA A 55 11.46 -0.25 20.51
C ALA A 55 12.05 1.02 19.90
N SER A 56 13.06 0.87 19.04
CA SER A 56 13.65 1.97 18.29
C SER A 56 12.62 2.62 17.36
N TRP A 57 11.78 1.82 16.68
CA TRP A 57 10.72 2.32 15.81
C TRP A 57 9.73 3.23 16.57
N GLU A 58 9.21 2.77 17.71
CA GLU A 58 8.28 3.52 18.53
C GLU A 58 8.91 4.79 19.11
N GLN A 59 10.18 4.74 19.51
CA GLN A 59 10.89 5.91 20.00
C GLN A 59 11.04 6.98 18.92
N GLN A 60 11.41 6.59 17.70
CA GLN A 60 11.52 7.52 16.57
C GLN A 60 10.16 8.14 16.24
N LEU A 61 9.07 7.36 16.27
CA LEU A 61 7.72 7.89 16.07
C LEU A 61 7.34 8.89 17.16
N ARG A 62 7.56 8.56 18.44
CA ARG A 62 7.29 9.48 19.55
C ARG A 62 8.05 10.79 19.38
N ALA A 63 9.35 10.72 19.12
CA ALA A 63 10.19 11.90 18.92
C ALA A 63 9.75 12.75 17.71
N ARG A 64 9.29 12.11 16.63
CA ARG A 64 8.77 12.79 15.44
C ARG A 64 7.43 13.48 15.73
N THR A 65 6.52 12.84 16.44
CA THR A 65 5.22 13.41 16.79
C THR A 65 5.36 14.60 17.72
N GLN A 66 6.24 14.52 18.73
CA GLN A 66 6.47 15.64 19.64
C GLN A 66 7.07 16.86 18.94
N ARG A 67 7.96 16.66 17.96
CA ARG A 67 8.54 17.76 17.18
C ARG A 67 7.54 18.48 16.27
N GLN A 68 6.44 17.82 15.91
CA GLN A 68 5.35 18.41 15.13
C GLN A 68 4.21 18.93 16.02
N ASN A 69 4.31 18.74 17.34
CA ASN A 69 3.29 19.19 18.26
C ASN A 69 3.47 20.68 18.54
N GLU A 70 2.58 21.50 17.99
CA GLU A 70 2.61 22.95 18.16
C GLU A 70 2.54 23.40 19.62
N TYR A 71 1.75 22.71 20.45
CA TYR A 71 1.68 22.99 21.88
C TYR A 71 3.06 22.84 22.54
N VAL A 72 3.83 21.82 22.15
CA VAL A 72 5.18 21.62 22.66
C VAL A 72 6.12 22.67 22.06
N ARG A 73 6.00 22.96 20.76
CA ARG A 73 6.89 23.89 20.05
C ARG A 73 6.80 25.33 20.57
N VAL A 74 5.60 25.81 20.91
CA VAL A 74 5.41 27.19 21.39
C VAL A 74 5.58 27.35 22.90
N ASN A 75 5.41 26.27 23.68
CA ASN A 75 5.47 26.30 25.14
C ASN A 75 6.78 25.70 25.71
N GLN A 76 7.80 25.44 24.89
CA GLN A 76 9.11 24.92 25.30
C GLN A 76 10.09 26.01 25.79
N GLN A 77 9.60 27.20 26.16
CA GLN A 77 10.40 28.28 26.73
C GLN A 77 10.92 27.96 28.13
#